data_AF-A0AAD8MVZ5-F1
#
_entry.id   AF-A0AAD8MVZ5-F1
#
_cell.length_a   1.000
_cell.length_b   1.000
_cell.length_c   1.000
_cell.angle_alpha   90.00
_cell.angle_beta   90.00
_cell.angle_gamma   90.00
#
_symmetry.space_group_name_H-M   'P 1'
#
loop_
_entity.id
_entity.type
_entity.pdbx_description
1 polymer ?
#
loop_
_entity_poly.entity_id
_entity_poly.type
_entity_poly.pdbx_seq_one_letter_code
_entity_poly.pdbx_strand_id
1 'polypeptide(L)'
;MVSSTRKLHEFITEPLSQKQFYDQYQKAKPCDLWSNHYQVMQEQLRKLREVNRNLRNEISHRKGESLNGLSHEELYILEQKMQEAVDVTRQQKMKTIVAAIEKSKKKVRNGDQIQRNLLHDCELLIKEDPHFGLVDNGGDYETVFGCSNAYPGRLALRLQSNHYNFHGGAGSDLTFA
;
A
#
# COMPACT_ATOMS: atom_id res chain seq x y z
N MET A 1 -1.64 50.74 -0.48
CA MET A 1 -0.50 50.56 -1.41
C MET A 1 -0.26 49.06 -1.55
N VAL A 2 -0.22 48.52 -2.78
CA VAL A 2 0.05 47.09 -3.00
C VAL A 2 1.55 46.92 -3.21
N SER A 3 2.22 46.12 -2.37
CA SER A 3 3.66 45.88 -2.49
C SER A 3 3.97 45.04 -3.74
N SER A 4 5.24 45.04 -4.17
CA SER A 4 5.76 44.13 -5.21
C SER A 4 5.54 42.65 -4.87
N THR A 5 5.34 42.31 -3.60
CA THR A 5 5.00 40.96 -3.11
C THR A 5 3.50 40.65 -3.11
N ARG A 6 2.68 41.51 -3.73
CA ARG A 6 1.20 41.42 -3.77
C ARG A 6 0.55 41.45 -2.37
N LYS A 7 1.25 41.93 -1.35
CA LYS A 7 0.69 42.14 -0.02
C LYS A 7 0.11 43.54 0.05
N LEU A 8 -1.12 43.65 0.55
CA LEU A 8 -1.76 44.94 0.76
C LEU A 8 -1.27 45.48 2.12
N HIS A 9 -0.57 46.61 2.12
CA HIS A 9 -0.29 47.33 3.37
C HIS A 9 -1.47 48.27 3.64
N GLU A 10 -2.17 48.01 4.74
CA GLU A 10 -3.31 48.79 5.21
C GLU A 10 -2.82 50.16 5.70
N PHE A 11 -3.21 51.22 5.01
CA PHE A 11 -3.14 52.58 5.54
C PHE A 11 -4.56 52.93 5.97
N ILE A 12 -4.90 52.61 7.22
CA ILE A 12 -6.19 52.93 7.81
C ILE A 12 -5.93 53.83 9.01
N THR A 13 -6.66 54.94 9.08
CA THR A 13 -6.64 55.83 10.24
C THR A 13 -7.31 55.10 11.41
N GLU A 14 -6.58 54.86 12.50
CA GLU A 14 -7.16 54.40 13.78
C GLU A 14 -8.33 55.34 14.13
N PRO A 15 -9.59 54.88 14.33
CA PRO A 15 -10.09 53.63 14.94
C PRO A 15 -10.81 52.66 13.98
N LEU A 16 -10.67 52.83 12.66
CA LEU A 16 -11.43 52.06 11.67
C LEU A 16 -10.70 50.74 11.32
N SER A 17 -11.39 49.60 11.34
CA SER A 17 -10.87 48.33 10.82
C SER A 17 -11.12 48.20 9.30
N GLN A 18 -10.28 47.46 8.56
CA GLN A 18 -10.46 47.20 7.13
C GLN A 18 -11.85 46.61 6.81
N LYS A 19 -12.34 45.71 7.65
CA LYS A 19 -13.71 45.16 7.52
C LYS A 19 -14.76 46.27 7.63
N GLN A 20 -14.64 47.11 8.65
CA GLN A 20 -15.56 48.22 8.88
C GLN A 20 -15.54 49.23 7.74
N PHE A 21 -14.37 49.46 7.12
CA PHE A 21 -14.22 50.27 5.91
C PHE A 21 -15.04 49.70 4.75
N TYR A 22 -14.91 48.40 4.43
CA TYR A 22 -15.69 47.76 3.38
C TYR A 22 -17.20 47.79 3.68
N ASP A 23 -17.59 47.54 4.94
CA ASP A 23 -18.99 47.58 5.37
C ASP A 23 -19.60 49.00 5.21
N GLN A 24 -18.85 50.05 5.57
CA GLN A 24 -19.27 51.44 5.39
C GLN A 24 -19.32 51.83 3.90
N TYR A 25 -18.35 51.37 3.10
CA TYR A 25 -18.33 51.59 1.65
C TYR A 25 -19.57 51.02 0.97
N GLN A 26 -19.98 49.80 1.35
CA GLN A 26 -21.18 49.14 0.85
C GLN A 26 -22.49 49.78 1.36
N LYS A 27 -22.47 50.47 2.50
CA LYS A 27 -23.60 51.29 2.98
C LYS A 27 -23.70 52.63 2.26
N ALA A 28 -22.57 53.27 1.95
CA ALA A 28 -22.50 54.58 1.33
C ALA A 28 -22.73 54.54 -0.20
N LYS A 29 -22.32 53.45 -0.86
CA LYS A 29 -22.62 53.18 -2.27
C LYS A 29 -23.44 51.91 -2.41
N PRO A 30 -24.51 51.90 -3.24
CA PRO A 30 -25.32 50.71 -3.48
C PRO A 30 -24.62 49.73 -4.46
N CYS A 31 -23.39 49.32 -4.14
CA CYS A 31 -22.60 48.38 -4.95
C CYS A 31 -22.13 47.23 -4.07
N ASP A 32 -22.50 45.99 -4.41
CA ASP A 32 -22.05 44.79 -3.71
C ASP A 32 -20.67 44.36 -4.22
N LEU A 33 -19.65 44.57 -3.37
CA LEU A 33 -18.25 44.21 -3.64
C LEU A 33 -18.04 42.70 -3.78
N TRP A 34 -18.92 41.88 -3.21
CA TRP A 34 -18.75 40.43 -3.14
C TRP A 34 -19.55 39.66 -4.17
N SER A 35 -20.58 40.28 -4.77
CA SER A 35 -21.46 39.66 -5.77
C SER A 35 -20.69 38.88 -6.85
N ASN A 36 -19.70 39.51 -7.49
CA ASN A 36 -18.89 38.89 -8.52
C ASN A 36 -18.05 37.72 -7.98
N HIS A 37 -17.34 37.92 -6.87
CA HIS A 37 -16.51 36.88 -6.27
C HIS A 37 -17.34 35.67 -5.83
N TYR A 38 -18.49 35.93 -5.22
CA TYR A 38 -19.45 34.91 -4.80
C TYR A 38 -20.03 34.17 -6.00
N GLN A 39 -20.40 34.86 -7.07
CA GLN A 39 -20.88 34.25 -8.32
C GLN A 39 -19.81 33.34 -8.94
N VAL A 40 -18.54 33.78 -8.99
CA VAL A 40 -17.43 32.95 -9.47
C VAL A 40 -17.26 31.70 -8.61
N MET A 41 -17.29 31.84 -7.28
CA MET A 41 -17.15 30.71 -6.36
C MET A 41 -18.32 29.71 -6.50
N GLN A 42 -19.55 30.20 -6.62
CA GLN A 42 -20.72 29.36 -6.86
C GLN A 42 -20.61 28.60 -8.19
N GLU A 43 -20.16 29.28 -9.24
CA GLU A 43 -19.97 28.67 -10.54
C GLU A 43 -18.88 27.58 -10.50
N GLN A 44 -17.78 27.81 -9.79
CA GLN A 44 -16.75 26.79 -9.55
C GLN A 44 -17.31 25.59 -8.79
N LEU A 45 -18.11 25.82 -7.73
CA LEU A 45 -18.74 24.75 -6.98
C LEU A 45 -19.71 23.93 -7.85
N ARG A 46 -20.48 24.58 -8.72
CA ARG A 46 -21.37 23.93 -9.68
C ARG A 46 -20.61 23.01 -10.63
N LYS A 47 -19.51 23.50 -11.21
CA LYS A 47 -18.64 22.70 -12.09
C LYS A 47 -18.04 21.49 -11.36
N LEU A 48 -17.54 21.69 -10.14
CA LEU A 48 -16.98 20.60 -9.34
C LEU A 48 -18.03 19.52 -9.02
N ARG A 49 -19.25 19.93 -8.66
CA ARG A 49 -20.36 19.00 -8.41
C ARG A 49 -20.74 18.21 -9.67
N GLU A 50 -20.74 18.85 -10.82
CA GLU A 50 -21.01 18.20 -12.10
C GLU A 50 -19.94 17.16 -12.44
N VAL A 51 -18.66 17.52 -12.33
CA VAL A 51 -17.55 16.58 -12.54
C VAL A 51 -17.65 15.40 -11.56
N ASN A 52 -17.91 15.66 -10.27
CA ASN A 52 -18.04 14.60 -9.28
C ASN A 52 -19.20 13.64 -9.59
N ARG A 53 -20.35 14.19 -10.00
CA ARG A 53 -21.50 13.38 -10.44
C ARG A 53 -21.14 12.51 -11.63
N ASN A 54 -20.47 13.07 -12.63
CA ASN A 54 -20.07 12.33 -13.83
C ASN A 54 -19.09 11.20 -13.48
N LEU A 55 -18.08 11.46 -12.62
CA LEU A 55 -17.14 10.45 -12.15
C LEU A 55 -17.84 9.32 -11.36
N ARG A 56 -18.81 9.66 -10.50
CA ARG A 56 -19.59 8.66 -9.78
C ARG A 56 -20.39 7.78 -10.74
N ASN A 57 -21.02 8.38 -11.75
CA ASN A 57 -21.74 7.64 -12.77
C ASN A 57 -20.80 6.72 -13.56
N GLU A 58 -19.63 7.20 -13.98
CA GLU A 58 -18.62 6.36 -14.65
C GLU A 58 -18.18 5.17 -13.79
N ILE A 59 -17.96 5.37 -12.48
CA ILE A 59 -17.62 4.29 -11.56
C ILE A 59 -18.76 3.27 -11.48
N SER A 60 -20.00 3.73 -11.33
CA SER A 60 -21.17 2.84 -11.33
C SER A 60 -21.30 2.06 -12.63
N HIS A 61 -21.15 2.71 -13.80
CA HIS A 61 -21.18 2.02 -15.10
C HIS A 61 -20.09 0.94 -15.18
N ARG A 62 -18.86 1.24 -14.76
CA ARG A 62 -17.76 0.27 -14.72
C ARG A 62 -17.98 -0.88 -13.75
N LYS A 63 -18.82 -0.68 -12.72
CA LYS A 63 -19.28 -1.74 -11.80
C LYS A 63 -20.45 -2.55 -12.37
N GLY A 64 -21.01 -2.17 -13.52
CA GLY A 64 -22.21 -2.79 -14.10
C GLY A 64 -23.52 -2.25 -13.53
N GLU A 65 -23.49 -1.12 -12.84
CA GLU A 65 -24.67 -0.47 -12.25
C GLU A 65 -25.19 0.67 -13.16
N SER A 66 -26.48 0.97 -13.07
CA SER A 66 -27.11 2.15 -13.72
C SER A 66 -26.95 2.22 -15.25
N LEU A 67 -27.00 1.09 -15.94
CA LEU A 67 -26.75 1.03 -17.40
C LEU A 67 -27.93 1.44 -18.28
N ASN A 68 -29.14 1.58 -17.71
CA ASN A 68 -30.41 1.74 -18.43
C ASN A 68 -30.55 3.04 -19.26
N GLY A 69 -29.56 3.94 -19.21
CA GLY A 69 -29.55 5.21 -19.97
C GLY A 69 -28.45 5.29 -21.04
N LEU A 70 -27.62 4.27 -21.19
CA LEU A 70 -26.55 4.23 -22.18
C LEU A 70 -27.07 3.69 -23.51
N SER A 71 -26.63 4.31 -24.59
CA SER A 71 -26.82 3.76 -25.94
C SER A 71 -26.00 2.49 -26.14
N HIS A 72 -26.35 1.70 -27.16
CA HIS A 72 -25.61 0.48 -27.49
C HIS A 72 -24.12 0.75 -27.76
N GLU A 73 -23.81 1.84 -28.47
CA GLU A 73 -22.42 2.25 -28.75
C GLU A 73 -21.65 2.55 -27.46
N GLU A 74 -22.26 3.28 -26.52
CA GLU A 74 -21.61 3.61 -25.26
C GLU A 74 -21.39 2.35 -24.39
N LEU A 75 -22.32 1.39 -24.42
CA LEU A 75 -22.16 0.10 -23.77
C LEU A 75 -21.02 -0.71 -24.40
N TYR A 76 -20.92 -0.74 -25.72
CA TYR A 76 -19.84 -1.41 -26.44
C TYR A 76 -18.47 -0.82 -26.10
N ILE A 77 -18.34 0.51 -26.13
CA ILE A 77 -17.10 1.19 -25.75
C ILE A 77 -16.75 0.91 -24.28
N LEU A 78 -17.74 0.89 -23.38
CA LEU A 78 -17.54 0.56 -21.98
C LEU A 78 -17.04 -0.88 -21.80
N GLU A 79 -17.65 -1.84 -22.51
CA GLU A 79 -17.23 -3.24 -22.52
C GLU A 79 -15.78 -3.39 -22.98
N GLN A 80 -15.40 -2.77 -24.10
CA GLN A 80 -14.03 -2.80 -24.60
C GLN A 80 -13.03 -2.24 -23.58
N LYS A 81 -13.31 -1.09 -22.97
CA LYS A 81 -12.46 -0.48 -21.95
C LYS A 81 -12.31 -1.38 -20.72
N MET A 82 -13.38 -2.05 -20.32
CA MET A 82 -13.36 -2.99 -19.19
C MET A 82 -12.55 -4.24 -19.52
N GLN A 83 -12.68 -4.77 -20.73
CA GLN A 83 -11.90 -5.91 -21.19
C GLN A 83 -10.40 -5.60 -21.21
N GLU A 84 -10.02 -4.44 -21.75
CA GLU A 84 -8.63 -3.97 -21.73
C GLU A 84 -8.08 -3.83 -20.30
N ALA A 85 -8.86 -3.22 -19.39
CA ALA A 85 -8.46 -3.06 -17.99
C ALA A 85 -8.23 -4.41 -17.28
N VAL A 86 -9.07 -5.41 -17.57
CA VAL A 86 -8.92 -6.79 -17.07
C VAL A 86 -7.65 -7.42 -17.60
N ASP A 87 -7.36 -7.27 -18.89
CA ASP A 87 -6.19 -7.85 -19.52
C ASP A 87 -4.89 -7.25 -18.97
N VAL A 88 -4.81 -5.93 -18.82
CA VAL A 88 -3.67 -5.25 -18.19
C VAL A 88 -3.48 -5.74 -16.74
N THR A 89 -4.57 -5.82 -15.98
CA THR A 89 -4.51 -6.29 -14.58
C THR A 89 -4.03 -7.74 -14.49
N ARG A 90 -4.54 -8.62 -15.36
CA ARG A 90 -4.16 -10.02 -15.43
C ARG A 90 -2.68 -10.18 -15.80
N GLN A 91 -2.22 -9.45 -16.81
CA GLN A 91 -0.82 -9.46 -17.22
C GLN A 91 0.10 -9.02 -16.07
N GLN A 92 -0.26 -7.95 -15.35
CA GLN A 92 0.54 -7.48 -14.22
C GLN A 92 0.56 -8.50 -13.07
N LYS A 93 -0.58 -9.09 -12.72
CA LYS A 93 -0.65 -10.16 -11.71
C LYS A 93 0.20 -11.36 -12.10
N MET A 94 0.12 -11.80 -13.36
CA MET A 94 0.89 -12.92 -13.87
C MET A 94 2.40 -12.66 -13.77
N LYS A 95 2.86 -11.46 -14.18
CA LYS A 95 4.27 -11.06 -14.04
C LYS A 95 4.77 -11.18 -12.60
N THR A 96 3.99 -10.68 -11.64
CA THR A 96 4.32 -10.75 -10.21
C THR A 96 4.39 -12.20 -9.71
N ILE A 97 3.42 -13.04 -10.08
CA ILE A 97 3.40 -14.46 -9.70
C ILE A 97 4.61 -15.20 -10.28
N VAL A 98 4.90 -15.01 -11.56
CA VAL A 98 6.05 -15.62 -12.23
C VAL A 98 7.36 -15.21 -11.54
N ALA A 99 7.52 -13.93 -11.22
CA ALA A 99 8.69 -13.44 -10.50
C ALA A 99 8.84 -14.08 -9.10
N ALA A 100 7.73 -14.25 -8.38
CA ALA A 100 7.73 -14.93 -7.07
C ALA A 100 8.10 -16.42 -7.19
N ILE A 101 7.57 -17.12 -8.19
CA ILE A 101 7.91 -18.51 -8.49
C ILE A 101 9.40 -18.63 -8.79
N GLU A 102 9.95 -17.79 -9.67
CA GLU A 102 11.37 -17.83 -10.02
C GLU A 102 12.27 -17.53 -8.82
N LYS A 103 11.87 -16.60 -7.95
CA LYS A 103 12.57 -16.35 -6.68
C LYS A 103 12.56 -17.59 -5.78
N SER A 104 11.41 -18.26 -5.66
CA SER A 104 11.29 -19.50 -4.86
C SER A 104 12.16 -20.62 -5.43
N LYS A 105 12.10 -20.86 -6.75
CA LYS A 105 12.94 -21.87 -7.42
C LYS A 105 14.44 -21.59 -7.22
N LYS A 106 14.86 -20.32 -7.29
CA LYS A 106 16.26 -19.94 -7.01
C LYS A 106 16.67 -20.28 -5.58
N LYS A 107 15.80 -20.04 -4.60
CA LYS A 107 16.06 -20.39 -3.19
C LYS A 107 16.17 -21.91 -3.00
N VAL A 108 15.27 -22.69 -3.59
CA VAL A 108 15.32 -24.16 -3.54
C VAL A 108 16.64 -24.67 -4.12
N ARG A 109 17.00 -24.24 -5.34
CA ARG A 109 18.28 -24.64 -5.96
C ARG A 109 19.51 -24.27 -5.13
N ASN A 110 19.49 -23.09 -4.49
CA ASN A 110 20.58 -22.67 -3.61
C ASN A 110 20.66 -23.56 -2.35
N GLY A 111 19.51 -23.85 -1.72
CA GLY A 111 19.43 -24.79 -0.60
C GLY A 111 19.92 -26.19 -0.95
N ASP A 112 19.48 -26.74 -2.08
CA ASP A 112 19.91 -28.06 -2.58
C ASP A 112 21.41 -28.10 -2.87
N GLN A 113 21.99 -26.99 -3.36
CA GLN A 113 23.43 -26.89 -3.59
C GLN A 113 24.20 -26.87 -2.27
N ILE A 114 23.75 -26.09 -1.27
CA ILE A 114 24.37 -26.04 0.05
C ILE A 114 24.30 -27.41 0.72
N GLN A 115 23.14 -28.07 0.68
CA GLN A 115 22.98 -29.42 1.24
C GLN A 115 23.92 -30.44 0.57
N ARG A 116 24.02 -30.43 -0.76
CA ARG A 116 24.93 -31.32 -1.49
C ARG A 116 26.39 -31.06 -1.13
N ASN A 117 26.80 -29.79 -1.00
CA ASN A 117 28.16 -29.45 -0.60
C ASN A 117 28.46 -29.95 0.83
N LEU A 118 27.56 -29.71 1.78
CA LEU A 118 27.74 -30.17 3.17
C LEU A 118 27.84 -31.68 3.28
N LEU A 119 26.99 -32.42 2.55
CA LEU A 119 27.06 -33.89 2.53
C LEU A 119 28.39 -34.38 1.95
N HIS A 120 28.90 -33.72 0.91
CA HIS A 120 30.20 -34.03 0.34
C HIS A 120 31.35 -33.76 1.33
N ASP A 121 31.33 -32.62 2.02
CA ASP A 121 32.32 -32.27 3.04
C ASP A 121 32.31 -33.28 4.21
N CYS A 122 31.12 -33.72 4.65
CA CYS A 122 31.00 -34.79 5.64
C CYS A 122 31.58 -36.13 5.14
N GLU A 123 31.34 -36.50 3.88
CA GLU A 123 31.88 -37.73 3.30
C GLU A 123 33.42 -37.67 3.21
N LEU A 124 34.00 -36.52 2.87
CA LEU A 124 35.45 -36.32 2.88
C LEU A 124 36.02 -36.44 4.30
N LEU A 125 35.38 -35.83 5.29
CA LEU A 125 35.79 -35.93 6.69
C LEU A 125 35.80 -37.38 7.19
N ILE A 126 34.77 -38.17 6.84
CA ILE A 126 34.69 -39.59 7.20
C ILE A 126 35.78 -40.42 6.50
N LYS A 127 36.17 -40.06 5.27
CA LYS A 127 37.22 -40.77 4.52
C LYS A 127 38.63 -40.40 4.97
N GLU A 128 38.86 -39.17 5.38
CA GLU A 128 40.19 -38.70 5.82
C GLU A 128 40.51 -39.03 7.29
N ASP A 129 39.49 -39.28 8.14
CA ASP A 129 39.70 -39.72 9.53
C ASP A 129 38.95 -41.04 9.84
N PRO A 130 39.61 -42.21 9.69
CA PRO A 130 39.02 -43.52 10.02
C PRO A 130 38.70 -43.73 11.51
N HIS A 131 39.06 -42.80 12.41
CA HIS A 131 38.94 -43.01 13.87
C HIS A 131 37.55 -42.74 14.46
N PHE A 132 36.57 -42.36 13.64
CA PHE A 132 35.15 -42.29 14.04
C PHE A 132 34.30 -43.43 13.44
N GLY A 133 34.91 -44.55 13.07
CA GLY A 133 34.15 -45.78 12.87
C GLY A 133 33.39 -46.11 14.15
N LEU A 134 32.06 -46.33 14.05
CA LEU A 134 31.31 -47.01 15.11
C LEU A 134 32.00 -48.37 15.33
N VAL A 135 32.91 -48.41 16.29
CA VAL A 135 33.37 -49.66 16.86
C VAL A 135 32.14 -50.16 17.61
N ASP A 136 31.53 -51.24 17.10
CA ASP A 136 30.63 -52.09 17.87
C ASP A 136 31.48 -52.72 18.99
N ASN A 137 31.80 -51.90 19.97
CA ASN A 137 32.41 -52.34 21.20
C ASN A 137 31.22 -52.98 21.90
N GLY A 138 31.08 -54.30 21.78
CA GLY A 138 30.01 -55.12 22.36
C GLY A 138 29.99 -55.12 23.89
N GLY A 139 30.11 -53.93 24.49
CA GLY A 139 29.66 -53.61 25.81
C GLY A 139 28.18 -53.28 25.72
N ASP A 140 27.43 -53.84 26.65
CA ASP A 140 26.04 -53.55 26.90
C ASP A 140 25.90 -52.06 27.28
N TYR A 141 25.95 -51.18 26.27
CA TYR A 141 25.61 -49.79 26.44
C TYR A 141 24.10 -49.74 26.49
N GLU A 142 23.59 -49.82 27.71
CA GLU A 142 22.21 -49.50 28.04
C GLU A 142 21.85 -48.22 27.26
N THR A 143 21.03 -48.41 26.24
CA THR A 143 20.62 -47.33 25.34
C THR A 143 19.70 -46.45 26.16
N VAL A 144 20.28 -45.52 26.91
CA VAL A 144 19.58 -44.43 27.56
C VAL A 144 19.24 -43.41 26.47
N PHE A 145 18.38 -43.84 25.55
CA PHE A 145 17.37 -42.94 24.98
C PHE A 145 16.29 -42.73 26.06
N GLY A 146 16.73 -42.26 27.22
CA GLY A 146 15.88 -41.82 28.30
C GLY A 146 15.28 -40.49 27.87
N CYS A 147 14.00 -40.51 27.52
CA CYS A 147 13.15 -39.34 27.60
C CYS A 147 13.09 -38.87 29.07
N SER A 148 14.15 -38.26 29.57
CA SER A 148 14.14 -37.55 30.84
C SER A 148 13.87 -36.07 30.55
N ASN A 149 12.61 -35.73 30.76
CA ASN A 149 12.05 -34.40 30.87
C ASN A 149 12.84 -33.55 31.88
N ALA A 150 13.88 -32.84 31.43
CA ALA A 150 14.50 -31.71 32.14
C ALA A 150 15.43 -30.92 31.17
N TYR A 151 14.97 -29.77 30.69
CA TYR A 151 15.79 -28.78 29.98
C TYR A 151 16.85 -28.15 30.93
N PRO A 152 17.97 -27.54 30.43
CA PRO A 152 18.09 -26.92 29.11
C PRO A 152 19.43 -27.18 28.38
N GLY A 153 19.34 -27.74 27.19
CA GLY A 153 20.45 -27.81 26.23
C GLY A 153 19.96 -27.99 24.80
N ARG A 154 18.93 -27.25 24.39
CA ARG A 154 18.46 -27.26 23.00
C ARG A 154 19.51 -26.61 22.12
N LEU A 155 20.25 -27.40 21.33
CA LEU A 155 20.80 -26.90 20.07
C LEU A 155 19.62 -26.74 19.09
N ALA A 156 18.85 -25.68 19.30
CA ALA A 156 17.86 -25.24 18.33
C ALA A 156 18.62 -24.50 17.22
N LEU A 157 18.88 -25.16 16.10
CA LEU A 157 19.14 -24.49 14.84
C LEU A 157 17.87 -23.72 14.48
N ARG A 158 17.79 -22.48 14.97
CA ARG A 158 16.68 -21.58 14.70
C ARG A 158 16.77 -21.19 13.22
N LEU A 159 16.02 -21.90 12.36
CA LEU A 159 15.66 -21.39 11.05
C LEU A 159 14.86 -20.10 11.29
N GLN A 160 15.50 -18.94 11.17
CA GLN A 160 14.80 -17.67 11.27
C GLN A 160 13.86 -17.54 10.06
N SER A 161 12.56 -17.76 10.31
CA SER A 161 11.51 -17.31 9.40
C SER A 161 11.48 -15.79 9.45
N ASN A 162 12.10 -15.13 8.47
CA ASN A 162 11.96 -13.70 8.24
C ASN A 162 10.52 -13.40 7.80
N HIS A 163 9.61 -13.24 8.76
CA HIS A 163 8.31 -12.63 8.53
C HIS A 163 8.49 -11.11 8.46
N TYR A 164 8.28 -10.55 7.27
CA TYR A 164 8.09 -9.12 7.09
C TYR A 164 6.75 -8.73 7.73
N ASN A 165 6.80 -8.06 8.88
CA ASN A 165 5.63 -7.44 9.48
C ASN A 165 5.22 -6.21 8.64
N PHE A 166 4.21 -6.37 7.79
CA PHE A 166 3.37 -5.26 7.35
C PHE A 166 2.35 -5.00 8.47
N HIS A 167 2.65 -4.07 9.38
CA HIS A 167 1.59 -3.50 10.20
C HIS A 167 0.98 -2.31 9.46
N GLY A 168 -0.04 -2.62 8.66
CA GLY A 168 -1.03 -1.64 8.22
C GLY A 168 -1.83 -1.15 9.42
N GLY A 169 -2.19 0.13 9.38
CA GLY A 169 -2.85 0.86 10.45
C GLY A 169 -4.28 0.42 10.72
N ALA A 170 -4.67 0.53 11.98
CA ALA A 170 -6.05 0.55 12.44
C ALA A 170 -6.22 1.85 13.24
N GLY A 171 -6.65 2.91 12.56
CA GLY A 171 -7.18 4.10 13.21
C GLY A 171 -8.57 3.76 13.71
N SER A 172 -8.71 3.64 15.03
CA SER A 172 -10.00 3.51 15.69
C SER A 172 -10.55 4.90 15.97
N ASP A 173 -11.64 5.25 15.28
CA ASP A 173 -12.49 6.38 15.62
C ASP A 173 -13.04 6.22 17.04
N LEU A 174 -12.76 7.21 17.89
CA LEU A 174 -13.47 7.43 19.14
C LEU A 174 -14.32 8.70 18.98
N THR A 175 -15.61 8.44 18.88
CA THR A 175 -16.78 9.24 19.26
C THR A 175 -16.48 10.56 19.99
N PHE A 176 -16.98 11.67 19.44
CA PHE A 176 -17.35 12.84 20.23
C PHE A 176 -18.55 13.57 19.60
N ALA A 177 -19.50 13.89 20.50
CA ALA A 177 -20.72 14.69 20.37
C ALA A 177 -21.91 14.08 19.61
#